data_AF-A0A947RIJ1-F1
#
_entry.id   AF-A0A947RIJ1-F1
#
_cell.length_a   1.000
_cell.length_b   1.000
_cell.length_c   1.000
_cell.angle_alpha   90.00
_cell.angle_beta   90.00
_cell.angle_gamma   90.00
#
_symmetry.space_group_name_H-M   'P 1'
#
loop_
_entity.id
_entity.type
_entity.pdbx_description
1 polymer ?
#
loop_
_entity_poly.entity_id
_entity_poly.type
_entity_poly.pdbx_seq_one_letter_code
_entity_poly.pdbx_strand_id
1 'polypeptide(L)'
;SFAHKHDVKVYLAMNIYAFDQDFPQMMEYLKKAVETNIDAIIISDPGLLSVVRRKYPKLKIHLSTQANTLNSEAVKFWHAQGVKRIVLGREVSLKQAQKIKKAAPEVELELFIHGAMCISYSGRCLLSKHMTGRSANRGECTQPCRWEYHLKETARPNEDFGIEEDSQGTYIMNSKDLCLIEHIPKLIEAEIDSFKVEGRMKSVYYAALVTKIYRQAIDSYLKDPKNYKYASQWKEELQKVSHRRYTTGFYLRKETTEAVKSGGNVRAYTFVGTINSYDPKTHELDIDARNYFAVNDELEIIDPEVEQISKIKVVKMRTADGQSIRKAHNGYHVVAVVEGTGEVSKFSLLRRKVTV
;
A
#
# COMPACT_ATOMS: atom_id res chain seq x y z
N SER A 1 3.56 -16.42 12.84
CA SER A 1 3.95 -17.74 12.28
C SER A 1 4.38 -17.64 10.81
N PHE A 2 3.49 -17.50 9.81
CA PHE A 2 3.92 -17.42 8.40
C PHE A 2 4.96 -16.34 8.11
N ALA A 3 4.70 -15.10 8.54
CA ALA A 3 5.62 -13.98 8.36
C ALA A 3 6.98 -14.21 9.05
N HIS A 4 6.97 -14.64 10.31
CA HIS A 4 8.19 -14.91 11.06
C HIS A 4 9.06 -16.05 10.49
N LYS A 5 8.46 -17.04 9.82
CA LYS A 5 9.21 -18.08 9.09
C LYS A 5 9.99 -17.54 7.88
N HIS A 6 9.65 -16.34 7.42
CA HIS A 6 10.33 -15.63 6.33
C HIS A 6 11.07 -14.38 6.85
N ASP A 7 11.38 -14.34 8.16
CA ASP A 7 12.05 -13.21 8.82
C ASP A 7 11.32 -11.86 8.70
N VAL A 8 9.99 -11.90 8.49
CA VAL A 8 9.13 -10.72 8.41
C VAL A 8 8.44 -10.46 9.74
N LYS A 9 8.58 -9.22 10.23
CA LYS A 9 7.91 -8.73 11.44
C LYS A 9 6.42 -8.45 11.18
N VAL A 10 5.59 -8.66 12.19
CA VAL A 10 4.14 -8.41 12.16
C VAL A 10 3.79 -7.28 13.11
N TYR A 11 3.24 -6.19 12.58
CA TYR A 11 2.78 -5.05 13.37
C TYR A 11 1.26 -4.94 13.35
N LEU A 12 0.65 -4.79 14.52
CA LEU A 12 -0.79 -4.61 14.63
C LEU A 12 -1.15 -3.12 14.61
N ALA A 13 -2.03 -2.69 13.69
CA ALA A 13 -2.58 -1.34 13.73
C ALA A 13 -3.86 -1.26 14.57
N MET A 14 -3.82 -0.48 15.65
CA MET A 14 -4.97 -0.12 16.51
C MET A 14 -5.02 1.41 16.66
N ASN A 15 -5.16 2.09 15.53
CA ASN A 15 -5.00 3.53 15.39
C ASN A 15 -6.32 4.27 15.13
N ILE A 16 -7.42 3.80 15.70
CA ILE A 16 -8.68 4.55 15.68
C ILE A 16 -8.63 5.72 16.67
N TYR A 17 -9.57 6.66 16.52
CA TYR A 17 -9.93 7.57 17.61
C TYR A 17 -10.89 6.81 18.54
N ALA A 18 -10.37 6.32 19.66
CA ALA A 18 -11.11 5.47 20.57
C ALA A 18 -12.02 6.29 21.49
N PHE A 19 -13.22 5.79 21.73
CA PHE A 19 -14.11 6.23 22.81
C PHE A 19 -14.02 5.24 23.97
N ASP A 20 -14.45 5.64 25.17
CA ASP A 20 -14.41 4.77 26.36
C ASP A 20 -15.09 3.42 26.13
N GLN A 21 -16.20 3.41 25.40
CA GLN A 21 -16.94 2.20 25.03
C GLN A 21 -16.15 1.23 24.12
N ASP A 22 -15.14 1.70 23.40
CA ASP A 22 -14.32 0.86 22.52
C ASP A 22 -13.25 0.08 23.31
N PHE A 23 -12.83 0.57 24.49
CA PHE A 23 -11.74 -0.01 25.28
C PHE A 23 -11.93 -1.49 25.65
N PRO A 24 -13.11 -1.95 26.14
CA PRO A 24 -13.28 -3.35 26.51
C PRO A 24 -12.96 -4.32 25.35
N GLN A 25 -13.51 -4.05 24.17
CA GLN A 25 -13.28 -4.87 22.98
C GLN A 25 -11.84 -4.74 22.46
N MET A 26 -11.29 -3.51 22.45
CA MET A 26 -9.91 -3.27 22.03
C MET A 26 -8.91 -4.02 22.91
N MET A 27 -9.10 -4.03 24.22
CA MET A 27 -8.19 -4.70 25.14
C MET A 27 -8.25 -6.22 25.02
N GLU A 28 -9.44 -6.79 24.80
CA GLU A 28 -9.59 -8.22 24.54
C GLU A 28 -8.94 -8.63 23.20
N TYR A 29 -9.12 -7.82 22.16
CA TYR A 29 -8.46 -8.04 20.87
C TYR A 29 -6.93 -7.94 20.99
N LEU A 30 -6.42 -6.94 21.70
CA LEU A 30 -4.99 -6.75 21.93
C LEU A 30 -4.38 -7.94 22.68
N LYS A 31 -5.08 -8.46 23.71
CA LYS A 31 -4.63 -9.64 24.45
C LYS A 31 -4.37 -10.81 23.50
N LYS A 32 -5.37 -11.15 22.66
CA LYS A 32 -5.25 -12.21 21.65
C LYS A 32 -4.12 -11.95 20.67
N ALA A 33 -3.95 -10.71 20.23
CA ALA A 33 -2.88 -10.37 19.31
C ALA A 33 -1.49 -10.54 19.93
N VAL A 34 -1.31 -10.15 21.20
CA VAL A 34 -0.04 -10.35 21.93
C VAL A 34 0.27 -11.84 22.10
N GLU A 35 -0.74 -12.67 22.37
CA GLU A 35 -0.59 -14.14 22.42
C GLU A 35 -0.10 -14.73 21.09
N THR A 36 -0.32 -14.05 19.96
CA THR A 36 0.22 -14.46 18.64
C THR A 36 1.64 -13.97 18.35
N ASN A 37 2.31 -13.34 19.33
CA ASN A 37 3.68 -12.80 19.22
C ASN A 37 3.84 -11.70 18.16
N ILE A 38 2.95 -10.71 18.13
CA ILE A 38 3.17 -9.49 17.32
C ILE A 38 4.43 -8.74 17.77
N ASP A 39 5.14 -8.13 16.83
CA ASP A 39 6.42 -7.45 17.08
C ASP A 39 6.25 -6.01 17.59
N ALA A 40 5.16 -5.36 17.19
CA ALA A 40 4.83 -4.00 17.60
C ALA A 40 3.33 -3.71 17.41
N ILE A 41 2.85 -2.65 18.07
CA ILE A 41 1.53 -2.07 17.85
C ILE A 41 1.66 -0.64 17.33
N ILE A 42 0.85 -0.28 16.33
CA ILE A 42 0.75 1.06 15.74
C ILE A 42 -0.52 1.73 16.28
N ILE A 43 -0.36 2.79 17.08
CA ILE A 43 -1.48 3.47 17.77
C ILE A 43 -1.45 4.97 17.53
N SER A 44 -2.58 5.64 17.76
CA SER A 44 -2.69 7.11 17.73
C SER A 44 -3.23 7.72 19.02
N ASP A 45 -3.96 6.94 19.82
CA ASP A 45 -4.63 7.42 21.01
C ASP A 45 -3.70 7.43 22.25
N PRO A 46 -3.54 8.58 22.95
CA PRO A 46 -2.73 8.68 24.16
C PRO A 46 -3.23 7.79 25.32
N GLY A 47 -4.54 7.59 25.45
CA GLY A 47 -5.14 6.75 26.48
C GLY A 47 -4.76 5.28 26.29
N LEU A 48 -4.93 4.78 25.06
CA LEU A 48 -4.48 3.45 24.66
C LEU A 48 -2.98 3.29 24.85
N LEU A 49 -2.17 4.28 24.44
CA LEU A 49 -0.71 4.26 24.66
C LEU A 49 -0.39 4.04 26.13
N SER A 50 -1.01 4.83 27.00
CA SER A 50 -0.82 4.77 28.45
C SER A 50 -1.18 3.38 29.01
N VAL A 51 -2.32 2.81 28.57
CA VAL A 51 -2.76 1.46 28.99
C VAL A 51 -1.81 0.38 28.48
N VAL A 52 -1.40 0.42 27.21
CA VAL A 52 -0.50 -0.58 26.62
C VAL A 52 0.85 -0.57 27.33
N ARG A 53 1.42 0.60 27.63
CA ARG A 53 2.68 0.69 28.38
C ARG A 53 2.61 0.05 29.75
N ARG A 54 1.50 0.23 30.47
CA ARG A 54 1.32 -0.38 31.80
C ARG A 54 1.12 -1.88 31.73
N LYS A 55 0.29 -2.37 30.80
CA LYS A 55 -0.11 -3.78 30.73
C LYS A 55 0.85 -4.67 29.94
N TYR A 56 1.51 -4.11 28.94
CA TYR A 56 2.38 -4.82 28.00
C TYR A 56 3.72 -4.09 27.82
N PRO A 57 4.53 -3.92 28.89
CA PRO A 57 5.73 -3.07 28.88
C PRO A 57 6.82 -3.52 27.89
N LYS A 58 6.79 -4.79 27.44
CA LYS A 58 7.72 -5.35 26.45
C LYS A 58 7.28 -5.12 25.00
N LEU A 59 6.01 -4.80 24.77
CA LEU A 59 5.47 -4.61 23.43
C LEU A 59 5.94 -3.25 22.88
N LYS A 60 6.59 -3.27 21.71
CA LYS A 60 7.05 -2.04 21.06
C LYS A 60 5.85 -1.23 20.56
N ILE A 61 5.87 0.07 20.82
CA ILE A 61 4.81 0.98 20.40
C ILE A 61 5.33 1.86 19.26
N HIS A 62 4.63 1.86 18.15
CA HIS A 62 4.82 2.75 17.03
C HIS A 62 3.66 3.76 16.98
N LEU A 63 3.93 4.99 16.57
CA LEU A 63 2.92 6.03 16.46
C LEU A 63 2.42 6.13 15.02
N SER A 64 1.10 6.05 14.87
CA SER A 64 0.39 6.23 13.61
C SER A 64 0.49 7.67 13.10
N THR A 65 0.50 7.83 11.77
CA THR A 65 0.38 9.15 11.12
C THR A 65 -0.83 9.95 11.60
N GLN A 66 -1.90 9.28 12.09
CA GLN A 66 -3.10 9.92 12.65
C GLN A 66 -2.84 10.77 13.92
N ALA A 67 -1.68 10.61 14.56
CA ALA A 67 -1.25 11.47 15.66
C ALA A 67 -0.68 12.83 15.17
N ASN A 68 -0.59 13.06 13.84
CA ASN A 68 -0.18 14.32 13.23
C ASN A 68 1.19 14.83 13.73
N THR A 69 2.21 13.97 13.71
CA THR A 69 3.56 14.37 14.15
C THR A 69 4.34 15.00 12.99
N LEU A 70 4.66 16.29 13.13
CA LEU A 70 5.14 17.14 12.02
C LEU A 70 6.45 17.87 12.29
N ASN A 71 6.94 17.83 13.53
CA ASN A 71 8.11 18.56 13.98
C ASN A 71 8.89 17.76 15.03
N SER A 72 10.13 18.18 15.30
CA SER A 72 11.04 17.49 16.20
C SER A 72 10.57 17.49 17.67
N GLU A 73 9.91 18.55 18.13
CA GLU A 73 9.44 18.62 19.52
C GLU A 73 8.30 17.63 19.78
N ALA A 74 7.39 17.48 18.83
CA ALA A 74 6.37 16.43 18.87
C ALA A 74 7.01 15.03 18.84
N VAL A 75 8.04 14.81 18.01
CA VAL A 75 8.79 13.54 17.99
C VAL A 75 9.41 13.22 19.35
N LYS A 76 10.12 14.18 19.94
CA LYS A 76 10.73 14.03 21.27
C LYS A 76 9.70 13.77 22.36
N PHE A 77 8.57 14.48 22.32
CA PHE A 77 7.45 14.24 23.24
C PHE A 77 6.98 12.79 23.18
N TRP A 78 6.66 12.28 21.99
CA TRP A 78 6.20 10.91 21.82
C TRP A 78 7.25 9.87 22.18
N HIS A 79 8.52 10.14 21.87
CA HIS A 79 9.64 9.30 22.30
C HIS A 79 9.75 9.21 23.83
N ALA A 80 9.61 10.33 24.54
CA ALA A 80 9.55 10.36 26.00
C ALA A 80 8.33 9.58 26.56
N GLN A 81 7.25 9.51 25.78
CA GLN A 81 6.12 8.64 26.07
C GLN A 81 6.38 7.16 25.74
N GLY A 82 7.59 6.74 25.36
CA GLY A 82 7.96 5.34 25.13
C GLY A 82 7.71 4.83 23.71
N VAL A 83 7.32 5.70 22.77
CA VAL A 83 7.20 5.35 21.35
C VAL A 83 8.57 5.07 20.76
N LYS A 84 8.72 3.99 20.00
CA LYS A 84 9.99 3.59 19.37
C LYS A 84 10.11 4.02 17.91
N ARG A 85 8.98 4.08 17.19
CA ARG A 85 8.93 4.51 15.80
C ARG A 85 7.77 5.45 15.57
N ILE A 86 7.97 6.50 14.79
CA ILE A 86 6.93 7.47 14.46
C ILE A 86 6.72 7.49 12.95
N VAL A 87 5.49 7.19 12.53
CA VAL A 87 5.05 7.48 11.16
C VAL A 87 4.75 8.97 11.07
N LEU A 88 5.59 9.71 10.35
CA LEU A 88 5.42 11.16 10.24
C LEU A 88 4.16 11.51 9.43
N GLY A 89 3.63 12.70 9.68
CA GLY A 89 2.53 13.25 8.90
C GLY A 89 2.90 13.34 7.42
N ARG A 90 1.93 13.04 6.54
CA ARG A 90 2.13 13.01 5.08
C ARG A 90 2.37 14.39 4.46
N GLU A 91 2.19 15.43 5.26
CA GLU A 91 2.42 16.83 4.94
C GLU A 91 3.90 17.24 5.14
N VAL A 92 4.69 16.42 5.82
CA VAL A 92 6.12 16.66 6.07
C VAL A 92 6.91 16.43 4.79
N SER A 93 7.58 17.48 4.29
CA SER A 93 8.49 17.34 3.15
C SER A 93 9.73 16.52 3.50
N LEU A 94 10.43 15.99 2.50
CA LEU A 94 11.63 15.19 2.74
C LEU A 94 12.73 15.99 3.46
N LYS A 95 12.88 17.28 3.12
CA LYS A 95 13.81 18.19 3.82
C LYS A 95 13.42 18.40 5.28
N GLN A 96 12.12 18.49 5.59
CA GLN A 96 11.66 18.60 6.98
C GLN A 96 11.87 17.28 7.73
N ALA A 97 11.58 16.13 7.11
CA ALA A 97 11.82 14.82 7.70
C ALA A 97 13.30 14.62 8.06
N GLN A 98 14.22 15.02 7.18
CA GLN A 98 15.66 15.00 7.45
C GLN A 98 16.06 15.91 8.64
N LYS A 99 15.47 17.10 8.75
CA LYS A 99 15.69 17.99 9.91
C LYS A 99 15.18 17.36 11.22
N ILE A 100 14.01 16.71 11.16
CA ILE A 100 13.44 16.00 12.31
C ILE A 100 14.34 14.84 12.72
N LYS A 101 14.83 14.04 11.77
CA LYS A 101 15.76 12.93 12.03
C LYS A 101 17.03 13.41 12.72
N LYS A 102 17.64 14.50 12.22
CA LYS A 102 18.84 15.09 12.85
C LYS A 102 18.60 15.60 14.27
N ALA A 103 17.38 16.08 14.56
CA ALA A 103 17.03 16.61 15.88
C ALA A 103 16.60 15.53 16.89
N ALA A 104 16.31 14.32 16.43
CA ALA A 104 15.91 13.17 17.26
C ALA A 104 16.45 11.86 16.63
N PRO A 105 17.78 11.70 16.54
CA PRO A 105 18.41 10.57 15.82
C PRO A 105 18.06 9.20 16.42
N GLU A 106 17.77 9.16 17.72
CA GLU A 106 17.43 7.95 18.47
C GLU A 106 16.02 7.40 18.17
N VAL A 107 15.18 8.18 17.49
CA VAL A 107 13.81 7.79 17.14
C VAL A 107 13.76 7.25 15.71
N GLU A 108 13.17 6.07 15.52
CA GLU A 108 12.92 5.56 14.18
C GLU A 108 11.81 6.38 13.50
N LEU A 109 12.06 6.88 12.31
CA LEU A 109 11.09 7.62 11.50
C LEU A 109 10.61 6.75 10.32
N GLU A 110 9.30 6.78 10.09
CA GLU A 110 8.66 6.06 8.99
C GLU A 110 7.92 7.03 8.07
N LEU A 111 8.12 6.90 6.75
CA LEU A 111 7.46 7.71 5.73
C LEU A 111 6.63 6.84 4.79
N PHE A 112 5.45 7.33 4.40
CA PHE A 112 4.74 6.74 3.26
C PHE A 112 5.51 7.04 1.98
N ILE A 113 5.67 6.02 1.13
CA ILE A 113 6.37 6.12 -0.17
C ILE A 113 5.47 5.76 -1.36
N HIS A 114 4.34 5.10 -1.11
CA HIS A 114 3.44 4.68 -2.17
C HIS A 114 1.98 4.51 -1.70
N GLY A 115 1.04 4.79 -2.60
CA GLY A 115 -0.37 4.47 -2.48
C GLY A 115 -1.27 5.67 -2.16
N ALA A 116 -2.52 5.40 -1.79
CA ALA A 116 -3.55 6.42 -1.73
C ALA A 116 -3.21 7.54 -0.73
N MET A 117 -3.07 8.78 -1.22
CA MET A 117 -2.94 9.96 -0.38
C MET A 117 -4.32 10.40 0.12
N CYS A 118 -4.40 10.68 1.42
CA CYS A 118 -5.61 11.27 2.01
C CYS A 118 -5.65 12.75 1.65
N ILE A 119 -6.85 13.30 1.46
CA ILE A 119 -7.02 14.75 1.47
C ILE A 119 -7.03 15.31 2.89
N SER A 120 -7.67 14.59 3.80
CA SER A 120 -7.81 15.05 5.17
C SER A 120 -6.46 14.99 5.86
N TYR A 121 -6.19 16.04 6.64
CA TYR A 121 -4.94 16.18 7.38
C TYR A 121 -4.67 14.92 8.20
N SER A 122 -3.64 14.17 7.79
CA SER A 122 -3.26 12.89 8.41
C SER A 122 -4.44 11.93 8.68
N GLY A 123 -5.43 11.87 7.77
CA GLY A 123 -6.52 10.89 7.82
C GLY A 123 -7.76 11.28 8.64
N ARG A 124 -7.83 12.49 9.19
CA ARG A 124 -8.98 13.00 9.99
C ARG A 124 -10.17 13.37 9.11
N CYS A 125 -10.93 12.38 8.66
CA CYS A 125 -11.97 12.55 7.65
C CYS A 125 -13.38 12.32 8.21
N LEU A 126 -14.26 13.33 8.08
CA LEU A 126 -15.70 13.23 8.37
C LEU A 126 -16.52 12.85 7.13
N LEU A 127 -15.98 13.08 5.93
CA LEU A 127 -16.69 12.90 4.66
C LEU A 127 -17.17 11.44 4.47
N SER A 128 -16.33 10.45 4.79
CA SER A 128 -16.71 9.02 4.69
C SER A 128 -17.94 8.69 5.53
N LYS A 129 -17.98 9.18 6.78
CA LYS A 129 -19.11 8.94 7.67
C LYS A 129 -20.36 9.63 7.17
N HIS A 130 -20.25 10.88 6.72
CA HIS A 130 -21.37 11.64 6.21
C HIS A 130 -21.97 11.00 4.94
N MET A 131 -21.12 10.62 3.98
CA MET A 131 -21.58 10.11 2.67
C MET A 131 -22.04 8.65 2.71
N THR A 132 -21.47 7.81 3.58
CA THR A 132 -21.69 6.35 3.54
C THR A 132 -22.02 5.70 4.88
N GLY A 133 -22.08 6.47 5.96
CA GLY A 133 -22.19 5.94 7.34
C GLY A 133 -20.89 5.33 7.88
N ARG A 134 -19.93 4.97 7.01
CA ARG A 134 -18.67 4.30 7.39
C ARG A 134 -17.59 5.30 7.79
N SER A 135 -17.04 5.18 8.99
CA SER A 135 -16.11 6.18 9.54
C SER A 135 -14.65 5.89 9.19
N ALA A 136 -14.01 6.82 8.46
CA ALA A 136 -12.56 6.76 8.19
C ALA A 136 -11.72 6.77 9.48
N ASN A 137 -12.20 7.49 10.49
CA ASN A 137 -11.60 7.59 11.83
C ASN A 137 -11.73 6.29 12.65
N ARG A 138 -12.57 5.34 12.20
CA ARG A 138 -12.68 3.96 12.72
C ARG A 138 -12.08 2.92 11.77
N GLY A 139 -11.33 3.35 10.76
CA GLY A 139 -10.67 2.46 9.80
C GLY A 139 -11.52 2.05 8.59
N GLU A 140 -12.76 2.55 8.47
CA GLU A 140 -13.75 2.10 7.48
C GLU A 140 -13.88 3.03 6.27
N CYS A 141 -12.83 3.79 5.94
CA CYS A 141 -12.87 4.78 4.86
C CYS A 141 -13.32 4.18 3.52
N THR A 142 -14.39 4.72 2.94
CA THR A 142 -14.88 4.35 1.59
C THR A 142 -14.25 5.17 0.47
N GLN A 143 -13.32 6.07 0.85
CA GLN A 143 -12.63 6.99 -0.06
C GLN A 143 -13.57 7.91 -0.85
N PRO A 144 -14.62 8.52 -0.24
CA PRO A 144 -15.54 9.37 -0.99
C PRO A 144 -14.85 10.61 -1.54
N CYS A 145 -13.76 11.08 -0.94
CA CYS A 145 -12.95 12.19 -1.45
C CYS A 145 -12.32 11.94 -2.83
N ARG A 146 -12.59 10.77 -3.43
CA ARG A 146 -12.13 10.35 -4.74
C ARG A 146 -13.28 10.23 -5.75
N TRP A 147 -14.52 10.47 -5.33
CA TRP A 147 -15.68 10.55 -6.22
C TRP A 147 -15.69 11.90 -6.96
N GLU A 148 -16.57 12.01 -7.94
CA GLU A 148 -16.77 13.25 -8.71
C GLU A 148 -17.77 14.15 -7.97
N TYR A 149 -17.44 15.43 -7.87
CA TYR A 149 -18.24 16.41 -7.14
C TYR A 149 -18.34 17.74 -7.90
N HIS A 150 -19.50 18.35 -7.77
CA HIS A 150 -19.72 19.77 -8.07
C HIS A 150 -20.07 20.47 -6.76
N LEU A 151 -19.45 21.64 -6.52
CA LEU A 151 -19.81 22.54 -5.43
C LEU A 151 -20.86 23.51 -5.95
N LYS A 152 -21.97 23.66 -5.22
CA LYS A 152 -22.96 24.70 -5.47
C LYS A 152 -22.92 25.71 -4.32
N GLU A 153 -22.81 26.98 -4.65
CA GLU A 153 -22.91 28.06 -3.67
C GLU A 153 -24.37 28.55 -3.62
N THR A 154 -24.90 28.74 -2.42
CA THR A 154 -26.34 28.99 -2.21
C THR A 154 -26.84 30.27 -2.86
N ALA A 155 -26.05 31.35 -2.86
CA ALA A 155 -26.42 32.60 -3.51
C ALA A 155 -26.27 32.54 -5.05
N ARG A 156 -25.67 31.48 -5.59
CA ARG A 156 -25.49 31.23 -7.02
C ARG A 156 -25.93 29.80 -7.40
N PRO A 157 -27.23 29.46 -7.24
CA PRO A 157 -27.72 28.09 -7.38
C PRO A 157 -27.63 27.52 -8.80
N ASN A 158 -27.47 28.39 -9.80
CA ASN A 158 -27.31 28.04 -11.21
C ASN A 158 -25.84 27.95 -11.65
N GLU A 159 -24.89 28.22 -10.75
CA GLU A 159 -23.46 28.09 -11.01
C GLU A 159 -22.94 26.82 -10.32
N ASP A 160 -22.47 25.86 -11.14
CA ASP A 160 -21.70 24.72 -10.65
C ASP A 160 -20.22 25.09 -10.61
N PHE A 161 -19.62 25.00 -9.43
CA PHE A 161 -18.18 25.12 -9.24
C PHE A 161 -17.59 23.70 -9.23
N GLY A 162 -16.97 23.28 -10.32
CA GLY A 162 -16.28 21.98 -10.36
C GLY A 162 -15.26 21.88 -9.23
N ILE A 163 -15.23 20.75 -8.51
CA ILE A 163 -14.13 20.43 -7.59
C ILE A 163 -13.12 19.58 -8.37
N GLU A 164 -12.33 20.22 -9.23
CA GLU A 164 -11.28 19.55 -10.01
C GLU A 164 -9.87 19.91 -9.51
N GLU A 165 -8.83 19.51 -10.23
CA GLU A 165 -7.46 19.96 -9.99
C GLU A 165 -6.82 20.16 -11.37
N ASP A 166 -6.56 21.42 -11.75
CA ASP A 166 -5.84 21.78 -12.97
C ASP A 166 -4.63 22.70 -12.70
N SER A 167 -3.97 23.19 -13.75
CA SER A 167 -2.80 24.09 -13.61
C SER A 167 -3.15 25.48 -13.09
N GLN A 168 -4.42 25.85 -13.08
CA GLN A 168 -4.94 27.11 -12.54
C GLN A 168 -5.66 26.93 -11.20
N GLY A 169 -5.89 25.67 -10.80
CA GLY A 169 -6.30 25.24 -9.47
C GLY A 169 -7.70 24.64 -9.43
N THR A 170 -7.85 23.57 -8.65
CA THR A 170 -8.90 23.44 -7.63
C THR A 170 -8.42 22.38 -6.61
N TYR A 171 -8.80 22.54 -5.33
CA TYR A 171 -7.96 22.11 -4.19
C TYR A 171 -8.72 21.31 -3.12
N ILE A 172 -9.97 20.91 -3.37
CA ILE A 172 -10.87 20.40 -2.32
C ILE A 172 -10.98 18.87 -2.32
N MET A 173 -10.44 18.14 -3.31
CA MET A 173 -10.44 16.66 -3.32
C MET A 173 -9.12 16.07 -3.86
N ASN A 174 -8.49 15.16 -3.10
CA ASN A 174 -7.21 14.54 -3.47
C ASN A 174 -7.45 13.36 -4.42
N SER A 175 -7.06 13.54 -5.67
CA SER A 175 -7.27 12.56 -6.74
C SER A 175 -6.03 11.75 -7.10
N LYS A 176 -4.89 11.95 -6.43
CA LYS A 176 -3.60 11.34 -6.83
C LYS A 176 -3.10 10.29 -5.83
N ASP A 177 -2.31 9.35 -6.33
CA ASP A 177 -1.62 8.35 -5.50
C ASP A 177 -0.16 8.75 -5.32
N LEU A 178 0.40 8.52 -4.13
CA LEU A 178 1.82 8.73 -3.90
C LEU A 178 2.63 7.67 -4.66
N CYS A 179 3.74 8.09 -5.28
CA CYS A 179 4.77 7.18 -5.75
C CYS A 179 6.13 7.87 -5.72
N LEU A 180 7.08 7.32 -4.96
CA LEU A 180 8.44 7.85 -4.81
C LEU A 180 9.51 6.91 -5.38
N ILE A 181 9.13 6.00 -6.28
CA ILE A 181 10.03 4.97 -6.84
C ILE A 181 11.26 5.56 -7.55
N GLU A 182 11.12 6.74 -8.16
CA GLU A 182 12.21 7.47 -8.83
C GLU A 182 13.15 8.19 -7.85
N HIS A 183 12.85 8.15 -6.55
CA HIS A 183 13.52 8.97 -5.53
C HIS A 183 14.12 8.15 -4.39
N ILE A 184 14.34 6.85 -4.59
CA ILE A 184 14.95 5.95 -3.60
C ILE A 184 16.28 6.48 -3.05
N PRO A 185 17.24 6.98 -3.87
CA PRO A 185 18.47 7.57 -3.33
C PRO A 185 18.20 8.71 -2.34
N LYS A 186 17.36 9.68 -2.72
CA LYS A 186 16.99 10.83 -1.87
C LYS A 186 16.35 10.39 -0.56
N LEU A 187 15.52 9.35 -0.59
CA LEU A 187 14.85 8.81 0.60
C LEU A 187 15.84 8.16 1.58
N ILE A 188 16.81 7.39 1.06
CA ILE A 188 17.81 6.70 1.87
C ILE A 188 18.84 7.69 2.43
N GLU A 189 19.29 8.66 1.62
CA GLU A 189 20.19 9.76 2.03
C GLU A 189 19.56 10.70 3.06
N ALA A 190 18.23 10.70 3.19
CA ALA A 190 17.52 11.43 4.24
C ALA A 190 17.54 10.70 5.60
N GLU A 191 18.19 9.53 5.68
CA GLU A 191 18.37 8.71 6.90
C GLU A 191 17.04 8.26 7.53
N ILE A 192 16.02 8.03 6.70
CA ILE A 192 14.72 7.53 7.13
C ILE A 192 14.79 6.02 7.38
N ASP A 193 14.34 5.59 8.57
CA ASP A 193 14.53 4.21 9.05
C ASP A 193 13.54 3.20 8.44
N SER A 194 12.37 3.66 7.99
CA SER A 194 11.33 2.77 7.46
C SER A 194 10.50 3.43 6.35
N PHE A 195 10.22 2.67 5.29
CA PHE A 195 9.35 3.08 4.20
C PHE A 195 8.04 2.31 4.22
N LYS A 196 6.93 3.03 4.09
CA LYS A 196 5.57 2.50 4.23
C LYS A 196 4.80 2.56 2.92
N VAL A 197 4.21 1.43 2.56
CA VAL A 197 3.27 1.32 1.45
C VAL A 197 1.84 1.31 2.00
N GLU A 198 0.95 2.12 1.41
CA GLU A 198 -0.48 2.12 1.75
C GLU A 198 -1.18 0.94 1.07
N GLY A 199 -1.41 -0.13 1.82
CA GLY A 199 -2.06 -1.35 1.35
C GLY A 199 -3.52 -1.53 1.79
N ARG A 200 -4.12 -0.59 2.53
CA ARG A 200 -5.47 -0.77 3.07
C ARG A 200 -6.50 -0.91 1.93
N MET A 201 -7.32 -1.96 2.01
CA MET A 201 -8.32 -2.32 0.99
C MET A 201 -7.73 -2.59 -0.41
N LYS A 202 -6.42 -2.81 -0.51
CA LYS A 202 -5.77 -3.21 -1.76
C LYS A 202 -5.75 -4.73 -1.89
N SER A 203 -5.66 -5.21 -3.14
CA SER A 203 -5.58 -6.64 -3.42
C SER A 203 -4.21 -7.22 -3.03
N VAL A 204 -4.14 -8.54 -2.86
CA VAL A 204 -2.87 -9.27 -2.71
C VAL A 204 -1.91 -8.95 -3.87
N TYR A 205 -2.43 -8.84 -5.10
CA TYR A 205 -1.67 -8.44 -6.28
C TYR A 205 -1.01 -7.07 -6.12
N TYR A 206 -1.74 -6.07 -5.63
CA TYR A 206 -1.19 -4.75 -5.37
C TYR A 206 -0.08 -4.81 -4.31
N ALA A 207 -0.36 -5.46 -3.17
CA ALA A 207 0.59 -5.52 -2.07
C ALA A 207 1.89 -6.24 -2.50
N ALA A 208 1.78 -7.37 -3.21
CA ALA A 208 2.92 -8.14 -3.68
C ALA A 208 3.75 -7.37 -4.72
N LEU A 209 3.12 -6.85 -5.78
CA LEU A 209 3.85 -6.17 -6.85
C LEU A 209 4.53 -4.89 -6.34
N VAL A 210 3.81 -4.05 -5.60
CA VAL A 210 4.37 -2.80 -5.08
C VAL A 210 5.56 -3.10 -4.16
N THR A 211 5.41 -4.07 -3.25
CA THR A 211 6.50 -4.46 -2.34
C THR A 211 7.71 -4.99 -3.11
N LYS A 212 7.49 -5.87 -4.10
CA LYS A 212 8.55 -6.45 -4.94
C LYS A 212 9.34 -5.35 -5.66
N ILE A 213 8.65 -4.44 -6.34
CA ILE A 213 9.28 -3.38 -7.13
C ILE A 213 10.06 -2.41 -6.24
N TYR A 214 9.51 -2.01 -5.09
CA TYR A 214 10.26 -1.17 -4.16
C TYR A 214 11.45 -1.91 -3.54
N ARG A 215 11.35 -3.22 -3.27
CA ARG A 215 12.52 -3.99 -2.84
C ARG A 215 13.61 -4.02 -3.88
N GLN A 216 13.28 -4.34 -5.13
CA GLN A 216 14.27 -4.29 -6.22
C GLN A 216 14.99 -2.95 -6.30
N ALA A 217 14.26 -1.84 -6.25
CA ALA A 217 14.86 -0.52 -6.30
C ALA A 217 15.75 -0.20 -5.09
N ILE A 218 15.30 -0.54 -3.88
CA ILE A 218 16.06 -0.32 -2.65
C ILE A 218 17.30 -1.23 -2.60
N ASP A 219 17.14 -2.52 -2.87
CA ASP A 219 18.22 -3.51 -2.86
C ASP A 219 19.27 -3.19 -3.93
N SER A 220 18.85 -2.77 -5.11
CA SER A 220 19.76 -2.31 -6.18
C SER A 220 20.58 -1.09 -5.75
N TYR A 221 19.94 -0.09 -5.12
CA TYR A 221 20.66 1.07 -4.59
C TYR A 221 21.63 0.69 -3.47
N LEU A 222 21.19 -0.14 -2.51
CA LEU A 222 22.04 -0.52 -1.37
C LEU A 222 23.23 -1.38 -1.78
N LYS A 223 23.11 -2.16 -2.87
CA LYS A 223 24.20 -3.00 -3.40
C LYS A 223 25.34 -2.17 -4.00
N ASP A 224 25.03 -1.12 -4.75
CA ASP A 224 26.04 -0.21 -5.33
C ASP A 224 25.49 1.23 -5.45
N PRO A 225 25.54 2.02 -4.35
CA PRO A 225 25.03 3.38 -4.36
C PRO A 225 25.75 4.30 -5.37
N LYS A 226 27.03 4.04 -5.65
CA LYS A 226 27.87 4.90 -6.51
C LYS A 226 27.52 4.74 -7.99
N ASN A 227 27.16 3.53 -8.41
CA ASN A 227 26.79 3.25 -9.80
C ASN A 227 25.29 2.98 -10.00
N TYR A 228 24.47 3.32 -9.01
CA TYR A 228 23.02 3.10 -9.07
C TYR A 228 22.42 3.75 -10.32
N LYS A 229 21.63 2.95 -11.04
CA LYS A 229 20.83 3.41 -12.19
C LYS A 229 19.38 3.04 -11.95
N TYR A 230 18.53 4.05 -12.01
CA TYR A 230 17.10 3.85 -11.98
C TYR A 230 16.63 3.05 -13.21
N ALA A 231 15.81 2.04 -13.00
CA ALA A 231 15.21 1.25 -14.07
C ALA A 231 13.77 1.71 -14.33
N SER A 232 13.48 2.24 -15.53
CA SER A 232 12.15 2.76 -15.90
C SER A 232 11.05 1.71 -15.74
N GLN A 233 11.39 0.44 -15.98
CA GLN A 233 10.51 -0.72 -15.81
C GLN A 233 9.81 -0.75 -14.44
N TRP A 234 10.44 -0.24 -13.37
CA TRP A 234 9.82 -0.23 -12.05
C TRP A 234 8.55 0.63 -12.02
N LYS A 235 8.60 1.84 -12.59
CA LYS A 235 7.40 2.69 -12.67
C LYS A 235 6.39 2.16 -13.66
N GLU A 236 6.84 1.58 -14.78
CA GLU A 236 5.96 0.88 -15.73
C GLU A 236 5.19 -0.25 -15.06
N GLU A 237 5.85 -1.03 -14.19
CA GLU A 237 5.21 -2.10 -13.41
C GLU A 237 4.21 -1.56 -12.37
N LEU A 238 4.57 -0.49 -11.66
CA LEU A 238 3.64 0.18 -10.75
C LEU A 238 2.45 0.80 -11.50
N GLN A 239 2.54 1.08 -12.79
CA GLN A 239 1.40 1.54 -13.60
C GLN A 239 0.44 0.40 -13.99
N LYS A 240 0.81 -0.87 -13.78
CA LYS A 240 -0.03 -2.04 -14.11
C LYS A 240 -1.01 -2.43 -13.00
N VAL A 241 -0.84 -1.91 -11.78
CA VAL A 241 -1.84 -2.07 -10.70
C VAL A 241 -2.96 -1.04 -10.82
N SER A 242 -4.04 -1.20 -10.07
CA SER A 242 -5.07 -0.15 -10.02
C SER A 242 -4.56 1.04 -9.22
N HIS A 243 -4.38 2.16 -9.92
CA HIS A 243 -3.86 3.40 -9.35
C HIS A 243 -4.56 4.61 -9.96
N ARG A 244 -4.44 5.75 -9.28
CA ARG A 244 -4.66 7.07 -9.90
C ARG A 244 -3.35 7.68 -10.34
N ARG A 245 -3.38 8.82 -11.04
CA ARG A 245 -2.15 9.51 -11.44
C ARG A 245 -1.20 9.65 -10.24
N TYR A 246 0.06 9.31 -10.47
CA TYR A 246 1.07 9.37 -9.42
C TYR A 246 1.53 10.79 -9.15
N THR A 247 1.82 11.09 -7.89
CA THR A 247 2.42 12.34 -7.43
C THR A 247 3.53 12.04 -6.43
N THR A 248 4.47 12.97 -6.29
CA THR A 248 5.47 12.95 -5.21
C THR A 248 4.95 13.59 -3.92
N GLY A 249 3.73 14.14 -3.94
CA GLY A 249 3.09 14.77 -2.79
C GLY A 249 3.91 15.91 -2.19
N PHE A 250 3.83 16.07 -0.87
CA PHE A 250 4.54 17.13 -0.14
C PHE A 250 6.05 16.91 -0.04
N TYR A 251 6.55 15.71 -0.38
CA TYR A 251 7.95 15.35 -0.22
C TYR A 251 8.88 16.22 -1.06
N LEU A 252 8.48 16.50 -2.32
CA LEU A 252 9.32 17.21 -3.28
C LEU A 252 8.79 18.57 -3.74
N ARG A 253 7.50 18.91 -3.49
CA ARG A 253 6.82 20.23 -3.51
C ARG A 253 7.20 21.30 -4.58
N LYS A 254 8.05 21.00 -5.57
CA LYS A 254 8.58 21.95 -6.59
C LYS A 254 8.67 21.37 -8.02
N GLU A 255 8.19 20.16 -8.29
CA GLU A 255 8.40 19.50 -9.60
C GLU A 255 7.14 19.04 -10.33
N THR A 256 5.93 19.52 -9.99
CA THR A 256 4.74 19.19 -10.81
C THR A 256 3.81 20.39 -10.97
N THR A 257 4.05 21.18 -12.01
CA THR A 257 2.98 21.86 -12.75
C THR A 257 2.27 20.80 -13.59
N GLU A 258 1.28 20.11 -13.04
CA GLU A 258 0.52 19.14 -13.82
C GLU A 258 -0.95 19.50 -13.85
N ALA A 259 -1.31 20.15 -14.95
CA ALA A 259 -2.65 20.45 -15.39
C ALA A 259 -3.43 19.19 -15.81
N VAL A 260 -4.72 19.17 -15.46
CA VAL A 260 -5.90 18.73 -16.25
C VAL A 260 -6.21 17.21 -16.43
N LYS A 261 -7.52 16.93 -16.34
CA LYS A 261 -8.41 15.80 -16.76
C LYS A 261 -7.97 14.35 -16.51
N SER A 262 -8.37 13.82 -15.36
CA SER A 262 -9.29 12.67 -15.22
C SER A 262 -9.15 12.05 -13.83
N GLY A 263 -10.28 11.87 -13.13
CA GLY A 263 -10.34 11.33 -11.76
C GLY A 263 -10.49 9.80 -11.70
N GLY A 264 -10.29 9.08 -12.81
CA GLY A 264 -10.51 7.64 -12.89
C GLY A 264 -9.34 6.80 -12.37
N ASN A 265 -9.63 5.60 -11.84
CA ASN A 265 -8.59 4.60 -11.62
C ASN A 265 -8.18 4.02 -12.98
N VAL A 266 -6.89 4.05 -13.29
CA VAL A 266 -6.32 3.36 -14.45
C VAL A 266 -5.98 1.93 -14.02
N ARG A 267 -6.34 0.95 -14.86
CA ARG A 267 -5.98 -0.46 -14.64
C ARG A 267 -5.64 -1.12 -15.97
N ALA A 268 -4.34 -1.24 -16.25
CA ALA A 268 -3.87 -1.89 -17.47
C ALA A 268 -3.87 -3.43 -17.39
N TYR A 269 -3.83 -4.00 -16.16
CA TYR A 269 -3.76 -5.44 -15.95
C TYR A 269 -4.76 -5.94 -14.90
N THR A 270 -5.24 -7.15 -15.12
CA THR A 270 -6.14 -7.88 -14.23
C THR A 270 -5.41 -9.03 -13.56
N PHE A 271 -5.50 -9.12 -12.23
CA PHE A 271 -5.05 -10.27 -11.47
C PHE A 271 -5.99 -11.44 -11.73
N VAL A 272 -5.45 -12.58 -12.18
CA VAL A 272 -6.25 -13.72 -12.64
C VAL A 272 -6.15 -14.94 -11.75
N GLY A 273 -5.10 -15.09 -10.93
CA GLY A 273 -5.00 -16.25 -10.04
C GLY A 273 -3.71 -16.31 -9.23
N THR A 274 -3.67 -17.24 -8.28
CA THR A 274 -2.49 -17.57 -7.46
C THR A 274 -2.02 -18.98 -7.80
N ILE A 275 -0.72 -19.18 -7.93
CA ILE A 275 -0.10 -20.48 -8.19
C ILE A 275 0.19 -21.18 -6.87
N ASN A 276 -0.32 -22.39 -6.70
CA ASN A 276 -0.12 -23.23 -5.53
C ASN A 276 1.11 -24.13 -5.65
N SER A 277 1.38 -24.62 -6.87
CA SER A 277 2.56 -25.42 -7.21
C SER A 277 2.81 -25.43 -8.72
N TYR A 278 4.04 -25.77 -9.09
CA TYR A 278 4.48 -25.98 -10.46
C TYR A 278 5.23 -27.32 -10.57
N ASP A 279 4.87 -28.14 -11.55
CA ASP A 279 5.63 -29.33 -11.92
C ASP A 279 6.48 -29.06 -13.18
N PRO A 280 7.82 -28.98 -13.07
CA PRO A 280 8.70 -28.69 -14.20
C PRO A 280 8.76 -29.81 -15.25
N LYS A 281 8.38 -31.06 -14.92
CA LYS A 281 8.40 -32.18 -15.87
C LYS A 281 7.22 -32.15 -16.82
N THR A 282 6.06 -31.79 -16.30
CA THR A 282 4.79 -31.74 -17.06
C THR A 282 4.42 -30.32 -17.48
N HIS A 283 5.15 -29.31 -16.98
CA HIS A 283 4.86 -27.89 -17.12
C HIS A 283 3.46 -27.51 -16.62
N GLU A 284 3.01 -28.17 -15.55
CA GLU A 284 1.69 -27.96 -14.97
C GLU A 284 1.73 -26.98 -13.80
N LEU A 285 0.86 -25.97 -13.87
CA LEU A 285 0.57 -25.05 -12.77
C LEU A 285 -0.74 -25.44 -12.11
N ASP A 286 -0.71 -25.60 -10.79
CA ASP A 286 -1.90 -25.62 -9.93
C ASP A 286 -2.28 -24.17 -9.60
N ILE A 287 -3.49 -23.75 -10.00
CA ILE A 287 -3.93 -22.35 -9.96
C ILE A 287 -5.29 -22.22 -9.26
N ASP A 288 -5.33 -21.35 -8.25
CA ASP A 288 -6.57 -20.79 -7.73
C ASP A 288 -6.96 -19.55 -8.54
N ALA A 289 -7.95 -19.70 -9.42
CA ALA A 289 -8.43 -18.65 -10.30
C ALA A 289 -9.24 -17.61 -9.53
N ARG A 290 -8.89 -16.34 -9.75
CA ARG A 290 -9.52 -15.15 -9.15
C ARG A 290 -10.23 -14.28 -10.18
N ASN A 291 -9.98 -14.52 -11.47
CA ASN A 291 -10.65 -13.85 -12.56
C ASN A 291 -10.60 -14.71 -13.83
N TYR A 292 -11.22 -14.22 -14.89
CA TYR A 292 -11.28 -14.88 -16.19
C TYR A 292 -9.91 -14.96 -16.86
N PHE A 293 -9.56 -16.17 -17.31
CA PHE A 293 -8.52 -16.43 -18.31
C PHE A 293 -8.85 -17.70 -19.10
N ALA A 294 -8.27 -17.85 -20.28
CA ALA A 294 -8.58 -18.93 -21.21
C ALA A 294 -7.33 -19.64 -21.74
N VAL A 295 -7.54 -20.82 -22.32
CA VAL A 295 -6.53 -21.48 -23.15
C VAL A 295 -6.17 -20.56 -24.33
N ASN A 296 -4.88 -20.49 -24.62
CA ASN A 296 -4.18 -19.56 -25.51
C ASN A 296 -4.00 -18.12 -24.99
N ASP A 297 -4.47 -17.78 -23.78
CA ASP A 297 -4.12 -16.49 -23.18
C ASP A 297 -2.61 -16.44 -22.87
N GLU A 298 -2.01 -15.28 -23.11
CA GLU A 298 -0.71 -14.92 -22.56
C GLU A 298 -0.89 -14.29 -21.18
N LEU A 299 -0.24 -14.87 -20.17
CA LEU A 299 -0.27 -14.39 -18.79
C LEU A 299 1.14 -13.97 -18.35
N GLU A 300 1.20 -13.11 -17.34
CA GLU A 300 2.45 -12.72 -16.68
C GLU A 300 2.49 -13.30 -15.26
N ILE A 301 3.64 -13.87 -14.91
CA ILE A 301 3.95 -14.41 -13.58
C ILE A 301 4.74 -13.38 -12.78
N ILE A 302 4.23 -13.06 -11.60
CA ILE A 302 4.96 -12.31 -10.58
C ILE A 302 5.35 -13.30 -9.50
N ASP A 303 6.61 -13.70 -9.56
CA ASP A 303 7.18 -14.69 -8.66
C ASP A 303 7.80 -14.02 -7.43
N PRO A 304 7.64 -14.54 -6.20
CA PRO A 304 8.31 -13.98 -5.04
C PRO A 304 9.83 -14.10 -5.11
N GLU A 305 10.37 -15.19 -5.67
CA GLU A 305 11.80 -15.53 -5.66
C GLU A 305 12.53 -15.10 -6.93
N VAL A 306 11.82 -14.93 -8.05
CA VAL A 306 12.43 -14.50 -9.33
C VAL A 306 12.26 -13.01 -9.55
N GLU A 307 13.34 -12.27 -9.78
CA GLU A 307 13.31 -10.81 -9.94
C GLU A 307 12.46 -10.37 -11.15
N GLN A 308 12.63 -11.05 -12.29
CA GLN A 308 11.97 -10.71 -13.54
C GLN A 308 10.54 -11.24 -13.60
N ILE A 309 9.68 -10.49 -14.28
CA ILE A 309 8.31 -10.92 -14.58
C ILE A 309 8.33 -11.74 -15.86
N SER A 310 7.93 -13.01 -15.76
CA SER A 310 7.93 -13.94 -16.89
C SER A 310 6.59 -13.95 -17.60
N LYS A 311 6.62 -14.18 -18.92
CA LYS A 311 5.41 -14.40 -19.73
C LYS A 311 5.21 -15.87 -19.98
N ILE A 312 3.97 -16.32 -19.91
CA ILE A 312 3.58 -17.70 -20.18
C ILE A 312 2.40 -17.75 -21.13
N LYS A 313 2.27 -18.87 -21.84
CA LYS A 313 1.09 -19.17 -22.65
C LYS A 313 0.35 -20.37 -22.09
N VAL A 314 -0.95 -20.25 -21.88
CA VAL A 314 -1.79 -21.37 -21.43
C VAL A 314 -2.09 -22.29 -22.61
N VAL A 315 -1.65 -23.54 -22.56
CA VAL A 315 -1.81 -24.51 -23.67
C VAL A 315 -3.00 -25.43 -23.45
N LYS A 316 -3.16 -25.94 -22.22
CA LYS A 316 -4.27 -26.81 -21.82
C LYS A 316 -4.68 -26.47 -20.40
N MET A 317 -5.93 -26.74 -20.07
CA MET A 317 -6.45 -26.52 -18.73
C MET A 317 -7.49 -27.57 -18.38
N ARG A 318 -7.48 -28.00 -17.12
CA ARG A 318 -8.45 -28.93 -16.56
C ARG A 318 -8.83 -28.52 -15.14
N THR A 319 -9.99 -28.94 -14.69
CA THR A 319 -10.43 -28.85 -13.29
C THR A 319 -9.73 -29.88 -12.42
N ALA A 320 -9.87 -29.76 -11.10
CA ALA A 320 -9.29 -30.68 -10.11
C ALA A 320 -9.70 -32.15 -10.32
N ASP A 321 -10.92 -32.39 -10.82
CA ASP A 321 -11.48 -33.71 -11.13
C ASP A 321 -11.04 -34.26 -12.51
N GLY A 322 -10.20 -33.51 -13.23
CA GLY A 322 -9.63 -33.92 -14.52
C GLY A 322 -10.46 -33.53 -15.75
N GLN A 323 -11.61 -32.85 -15.59
CA GLN A 323 -12.40 -32.41 -16.74
C GLN A 323 -11.67 -31.31 -17.52
N SER A 324 -11.51 -31.52 -18.83
CA SER A 324 -10.88 -30.51 -19.71
C SER A 324 -11.79 -29.30 -19.87
N ILE A 325 -11.23 -28.10 -19.64
CA ILE A 325 -11.95 -26.82 -19.75
C ILE A 325 -11.15 -25.84 -20.61
N ARG A 326 -11.84 -24.90 -21.26
CA ARG A 326 -11.20 -23.86 -22.08
C ARG A 326 -11.05 -22.51 -21.38
N LYS A 327 -11.80 -22.29 -20.29
CA LYS A 327 -11.94 -21.01 -19.60
C LYS A 327 -12.04 -21.26 -18.10
N ALA A 328 -11.34 -20.44 -17.32
CA ALA A 328 -11.44 -20.40 -15.87
C ALA A 328 -12.12 -19.10 -15.46
N HIS A 329 -12.85 -19.12 -14.35
CA HIS A 329 -13.50 -17.96 -13.76
C HIS A 329 -13.11 -17.83 -12.28
N ASN A 330 -13.51 -16.73 -11.65
CA ASN A 330 -13.27 -16.55 -10.22
C ASN A 330 -13.85 -17.72 -9.40
N GLY A 331 -13.03 -18.28 -8.50
CA GLY A 331 -13.39 -19.39 -7.64
C GLY A 331 -13.07 -20.78 -8.21
N TYR A 332 -12.58 -20.86 -9.45
CA TYR A 332 -12.17 -22.14 -10.04
C TYR A 332 -10.80 -22.54 -9.47
N HIS A 333 -10.62 -23.84 -9.26
CA HIS A 333 -9.31 -24.44 -9.02
C HIS A 333 -8.95 -25.29 -10.26
N VAL A 334 -7.83 -24.96 -10.91
CA VAL A 334 -7.48 -25.51 -12.22
C VAL A 334 -6.03 -25.94 -12.29
N VAL A 335 -5.76 -26.98 -13.07
CA VAL A 335 -4.42 -27.38 -13.47
C VAL A 335 -4.22 -26.96 -14.92
N ALA A 336 -3.24 -26.10 -15.18
CA ALA A 336 -2.94 -25.56 -16.50
C ALA A 336 -1.55 -25.98 -16.98
N VAL A 337 -1.46 -26.53 -18.19
CA VAL A 337 -0.18 -26.77 -18.87
C VAL A 337 0.23 -25.48 -19.57
N VAL A 338 1.47 -25.03 -19.35
CA VAL A 338 1.97 -23.75 -19.84
C VAL A 338 3.29 -23.86 -20.60
N GLU A 339 3.52 -22.91 -21.51
CA GLU A 339 4.78 -22.72 -22.23
C GLU A 339 5.46 -21.41 -21.82
N GLY A 340 6.79 -21.33 -21.98
CA GLY A 340 7.57 -20.10 -21.82
C GLY A 340 7.98 -19.78 -20.38
N THR A 341 7.84 -20.71 -19.45
CA THR A 341 8.18 -20.52 -18.04
C THR A 341 9.43 -21.30 -17.62
N GLY A 342 10.20 -20.71 -16.70
CA GLY A 342 11.28 -21.39 -15.99
C GLY A 342 10.74 -22.04 -14.71
N GLU A 343 11.55 -22.09 -13.66
CA GLU A 343 11.03 -22.45 -12.33
C GLU A 343 10.01 -21.41 -11.85
N VAL A 344 8.96 -21.89 -11.18
CA VAL A 344 7.88 -21.07 -10.64
C VAL A 344 7.68 -21.44 -9.18
N SER A 345 7.78 -20.44 -8.32
CA SER A 345 7.63 -20.58 -6.88
C SER A 345 6.16 -20.72 -6.48
N LYS A 346 5.95 -21.30 -5.29
CA LYS A 346 4.65 -21.26 -4.63
C LYS A 346 4.27 -19.81 -4.30
N PHE A 347 2.96 -19.51 -4.38
CA PHE A 347 2.39 -18.17 -4.17
C PHE A 347 2.68 -17.15 -5.26
N SER A 348 3.27 -17.57 -6.39
CA SER A 348 3.41 -16.71 -7.57
C SER A 348 2.03 -16.25 -8.06
N LEU A 349 1.96 -15.00 -8.49
CA LEU A 349 0.71 -14.37 -8.89
C LEU A 349 0.61 -14.29 -10.41
N LEU A 350 -0.58 -14.57 -10.94
CA LEU A 350 -0.88 -14.46 -12.36
C LEU A 350 -1.64 -13.17 -12.64
N ARG A 351 -1.23 -12.47 -13.69
CA ARG A 351 -2.00 -11.35 -14.25
C ARG A 351 -2.10 -11.44 -15.77
N ARG A 352 -3.11 -10.77 -16.30
CA ARG A 352 -3.36 -10.64 -17.74
C ARG A 352 -3.50 -9.16 -18.11
N LYS A 353 -3.01 -8.77 -19.28
CA LYS A 353 -3.28 -7.45 -19.84
C LYS A 353 -4.78 -7.30 -20.09
N VAL A 354 -5.35 -6.13 -19.79
CA VAL A 354 -6.73 -5.81 -20.15
C VAL A 354 -6.75 -5.50 -21.65
N THR A 355 -7.42 -6.35 -22.42
CA THR A 355 -7.78 -6.06 -23.82
C THR A 355 -8.94 -5.08 -23.80
N VAL A 356 -8.73 -3.89 -24.37
CA VAL A 356 -9.77 -2.86 -24.54
C VAL A 356 -10.63 -3.23 -25.75
#